data_AF-A0A2D0ND24-F1
#
_entry.id   AF-A0A2D0ND24-F1
#
_cell.length_a   1.000
_cell.length_b   1.000
_cell.length_c   1.000
_cell.angle_alpha   90.00
_cell.angle_beta   90.00
_cell.angle_gamma   90.00
#
_symmetry.space_group_name_H-M   'P 1'
#
loop_
_entity.id
_entity.type
_entity.pdbx_description
1 polymer ?
#
loop_
_entity_poly.entity_id
_entity_poly.type
_entity_poly.pdbx_seq_one_letter_code
_entity_poly.pdbx_strand_id
1 'polypeptide(L)'
;MNKKLSIILSLALVFFLFQSSVSSAKDPMPAKFKYTKKVDELIHSKCYGCHSAEGRSDKAKKALMWDDIPKMTGADQAHILEEILDVTEERSMPPKGMVERKPELKLTDKEVATFQKWAKKMSKRVSK
;
A
#
# COMPACT_ATOMS: atom_id res chain seq x y z
N MET A 1 11.61 13.92 -62.66
CA MET A 1 10.85 12.99 -61.79
C MET A 1 11.83 12.18 -60.97
N ASN A 2 12.01 12.57 -59.71
CA ASN A 2 13.09 12.05 -58.88
C ASN A 2 12.56 10.82 -58.14
N LYS A 3 12.68 9.65 -58.79
CA LYS A 3 12.10 8.37 -58.32
C LYS A 3 12.56 7.92 -56.91
N LYS A 4 13.56 8.57 -56.33
CA LYS A 4 14.06 8.28 -54.97
C LYS A 4 13.24 8.92 -53.86
N LEU A 5 12.44 9.95 -54.15
CA LEU A 5 11.64 10.64 -53.13
C LEU A 5 10.30 9.96 -52.85
N SER A 6 9.83 9.10 -53.75
CA SER A 6 8.53 8.41 -53.63
C SER A 6 8.57 7.12 -52.79
N ILE A 7 9.75 6.57 -52.50
CA ILE A 7 9.90 5.30 -51.77
C ILE A 7 10.05 5.52 -50.26
N ILE A 8 10.53 6.69 -49.83
CA ILE A 8 10.73 6.98 -48.40
C ILE A 8 9.41 7.40 -47.73
N LEU A 9 8.44 7.90 -48.48
CA LEU A 9 7.14 8.33 -47.94
C LEU A 9 6.18 7.16 -47.69
N SER A 10 6.40 6.01 -48.33
CA SER A 10 5.54 4.82 -48.22
C SER A 10 5.99 3.81 -47.16
N LEU A 11 7.19 3.96 -46.57
CA LEU A 11 7.68 3.07 -45.52
C LEU A 11 7.37 3.58 -44.09
N ALA A 12 7.01 4.86 -43.93
CA ALA A 12 6.70 5.45 -42.63
C ALA A 12 5.27 5.18 -42.13
N LEU A 13 4.36 4.71 -42.99
CA LEU A 13 2.94 4.57 -42.64
C LEU A 13 2.58 3.21 -42.01
N VAL A 14 3.42 2.17 -42.16
CA VAL A 14 3.10 0.82 -41.68
C VAL A 14 3.59 0.56 -40.24
N PHE A 15 4.52 1.36 -39.73
CA PHE A 15 5.05 1.17 -38.36
C PHE A 15 4.20 1.85 -37.27
N PHE A 16 3.24 2.72 -37.64
CA PHE A 16 2.42 3.46 -36.67
C PHE A 16 1.10 2.76 -36.29
N LEU A 17 0.80 1.59 -36.87
CA LEU A 17 -0.40 0.80 -36.55
C LEU A 17 -0.15 -0.28 -35.48
N PHE A 18 1.02 -0.31 -34.85
CA PHE A 18 1.35 -1.24 -33.76
C PHE A 18 1.34 -0.60 -32.36
N GLN A 19 0.68 0.55 -32.19
CA GLN A 19 0.48 1.15 -30.87
C GLN A 19 -0.97 1.55 -30.65
N SER A 20 -1.84 0.58 -30.37
CA SER A 20 -3.15 0.82 -29.77
C SER A 20 -3.79 -0.50 -29.37
N SER A 21 -3.36 -1.11 -28.27
CA SER A 21 -4.17 -2.07 -27.48
C SER A 21 -3.43 -2.57 -26.23
N VAL A 22 -3.13 -1.68 -25.28
CA VAL A 22 -3.28 -1.93 -23.84
C VAL A 22 -3.51 -0.56 -23.22
N SER A 23 -4.73 -0.06 -23.35
CA SER A 23 -5.28 0.78 -22.30
C SER A 23 -6.05 -0.18 -21.41
N SER A 24 -5.39 -0.66 -20.35
CA SER A 24 -6.11 -1.21 -19.21
C SER A 24 -6.85 -0.03 -18.58
N ALA A 25 -8.04 0.24 -19.09
CA ALA A 25 -9.01 1.08 -18.42
C ALA A 25 -9.38 0.35 -17.12
N LYS A 26 -8.60 0.60 -16.06
CA LYS A 26 -9.06 0.37 -14.69
C LYS A 26 -10.15 1.40 -14.45
N ASP A 27 -11.39 1.04 -14.79
CA ASP A 27 -12.51 1.62 -14.09
C ASP A 27 -12.19 1.54 -12.59
N PRO A 28 -12.36 2.64 -11.81
CA PRO A 28 -12.08 2.62 -10.40
C PRO A 28 -13.10 1.70 -9.72
N MET A 29 -12.76 0.41 -9.64
CA MET A 29 -13.42 -0.55 -8.80
C MET A 29 -13.47 0.05 -7.39
N PRO A 30 -14.63 0.07 -6.72
CA PRO A 30 -14.72 0.63 -5.37
C PRO A 30 -13.62 0.05 -4.49
N ALA A 31 -12.80 0.92 -3.91
CA ALA A 31 -11.62 0.51 -3.15
C ALA A 31 -12.01 -0.54 -2.10
N LYS A 32 -11.56 -1.79 -2.33
CA LYS A 32 -11.81 -2.91 -1.41
C LYS A 32 -11.17 -2.63 -0.05
N PHE A 33 -10.05 -1.92 -0.05
CA PHE A 33 -9.33 -1.55 1.16
C PHE A 33 -9.85 -0.25 1.77
N LYS A 34 -10.16 -0.26 3.08
CA LYS A 34 -10.54 0.94 3.85
C LYS A 34 -10.11 0.84 5.31
N TYR A 35 -9.49 1.91 5.82
CA TYR A 35 -9.33 2.09 7.26
C TYR A 35 -10.69 2.38 7.91
N THR A 36 -10.94 1.79 9.08
CA THR A 36 -12.03 2.27 9.94
C THR A 36 -11.54 3.50 10.69
N LYS A 37 -12.44 4.42 11.05
CA LYS A 37 -12.09 5.61 11.84
C LYS A 37 -11.19 5.30 13.04
N LYS A 38 -11.55 4.26 13.80
CA LYS A 38 -10.79 3.86 14.99
C LYS A 38 -9.38 3.33 14.67
N VAL A 39 -9.22 2.63 13.55
CA VAL A 39 -7.91 2.11 13.12
C VAL A 39 -7.04 3.24 12.61
N ASP A 40 -7.64 4.16 11.84
CA ASP A 40 -6.99 5.36 11.35
C ASP A 40 -6.43 6.21 12.51
N GLU A 41 -7.25 6.48 13.52
CA GLU A 41 -6.84 7.17 14.75
C GLU A 41 -5.67 6.47 15.48
N LEU A 42 -5.66 5.13 15.52
CA LEU A 42 -4.56 4.37 16.12
C LEU A 42 -3.27 4.44 15.29
N ILE A 43 -3.38 4.34 13.97
CA ILE A 43 -2.24 4.49 13.05
C ILE A 43 -1.62 5.87 13.26
N HIS A 44 -2.43 6.93 13.19
CA HIS A 44 -1.97 8.31 13.34
C HIS A 44 -1.34 8.58 14.71
N SER A 45 -1.89 8.02 15.78
CA SER A 45 -1.37 8.24 17.14
C SER A 45 -0.15 7.40 17.52
N LYS A 46 0.00 6.17 16.99
CA LYS A 46 1.02 5.23 17.46
C LYS A 46 2.08 4.88 16.40
N CYS A 47 1.73 4.91 15.12
CA CYS A 47 2.53 4.32 14.04
C CYS A 47 3.07 5.37 13.06
N TYR A 48 2.28 6.41 12.78
CA TYR A 48 2.50 7.33 11.67
C TYR A 48 3.77 8.18 11.84
N GLY A 49 4.19 8.46 13.08
CA GLY A 49 5.45 9.15 13.34
C GLY A 49 6.72 8.42 12.86
N CYS A 50 6.62 7.15 12.47
CA CYS A 50 7.71 6.38 11.86
C CYS A 50 7.35 5.82 10.48
N HIS A 51 6.09 5.44 10.24
CA HIS A 51 5.62 4.73 9.04
C HIS A 51 4.84 5.64 8.08
N SER A 52 5.36 6.83 7.81
CA SER A 52 4.79 7.82 6.89
C SER A 52 5.89 8.54 6.12
N ALA A 53 5.55 9.37 5.14
CA ALA A 53 6.52 10.17 4.39
C ALA A 53 7.37 11.05 5.31
N GLU A 54 6.72 11.69 6.28
CA GLU A 54 7.35 12.52 7.33
C GLU A 54 7.87 11.70 8.52
N GLY A 55 7.85 10.36 8.40
CA GLY A 55 8.29 9.43 9.41
C GLY A 55 9.79 9.54 9.66
N ARG A 56 10.17 9.57 10.94
CA ARG A 56 11.56 9.78 11.39
C ARG A 56 12.54 8.61 11.16
N SER A 57 12.08 7.47 10.61
CA SER A 57 12.89 6.27 10.47
C SER A 57 12.84 5.72 9.05
N ASP A 58 13.95 5.79 8.33
CA ASP A 58 14.04 5.25 6.97
C ASP A 58 13.83 3.74 6.93
N LYS A 59 14.27 3.01 7.96
CA LYS A 59 14.00 1.57 8.09
C LYS A 59 12.50 1.31 8.21
N ALA A 60 11.79 2.10 9.03
CA ALA A 60 10.34 1.94 9.20
C ALA A 60 9.58 2.27 7.90
N LYS A 61 9.94 3.37 7.23
CA LYS A 61 9.37 3.75 5.92
C LYS A 61 9.59 2.68 4.86
N LYS A 62 10.79 2.07 4.80
CA LYS A 62 11.08 0.97 3.86
C LYS A 62 10.28 -0.30 4.17
N ALA A 63 10.00 -0.56 5.45
CA ALA A 63 9.22 -1.72 5.85
C ALA A 63 7.72 -1.51 5.59
N LEU A 64 7.18 -0.33 5.91
CA LEU A 64 5.76 -0.05 5.76
C LEU A 64 5.50 1.46 5.66
N MET A 65 4.71 1.85 4.66
CA MET A 65 4.13 3.18 4.48
C MET A 65 2.61 3.06 4.51
N TRP A 66 1.97 3.58 5.57
CA TRP A 66 0.51 3.45 5.74
C TRP A 66 -0.29 4.05 4.58
N ASP A 67 0.22 5.13 3.97
CA ASP A 67 -0.45 5.82 2.86
C ASP A 67 -0.36 5.06 1.53
N ASP A 68 0.50 4.05 1.44
CA ASP A 68 0.68 3.27 0.22
C ASP A 68 -0.18 2.02 0.18
N ILE A 69 -0.54 1.45 1.34
CA ILE A 69 -1.39 0.24 1.42
C ILE A 69 -2.68 0.37 0.58
N PRO A 70 -3.44 1.48 0.62
CA PRO A 70 -4.66 1.61 -0.19
C PRO A 70 -4.42 1.59 -1.70
N LYS A 71 -3.19 1.88 -2.15
CA LYS A 71 -2.78 1.95 -3.56
C LYS A 71 -2.20 0.62 -4.07
N MET A 72 -1.88 -0.30 -3.17
CA MET A 72 -1.30 -1.61 -3.49
C MET A 72 -2.32 -2.58 -4.11
N THR A 73 -1.83 -3.70 -4.65
CA THR A 73 -2.71 -4.78 -5.13
C THR A 73 -3.42 -5.47 -3.97
N GLY A 74 -4.53 -6.18 -4.24
CA GLY A 74 -5.24 -6.93 -3.20
C GLY A 74 -4.37 -8.01 -2.54
N ALA A 75 -3.44 -8.61 -3.28
CA ALA A 75 -2.50 -9.60 -2.76
C ALA A 75 -1.48 -8.96 -1.81
N ASP A 76 -0.89 -7.83 -2.20
CA ASP A 76 0.05 -7.09 -1.36
C ASP A 76 -0.65 -6.56 -0.09
N GLN A 77 -1.88 -6.07 -0.24
CA GLN A 77 -2.71 -5.67 0.91
C GLN A 77 -2.95 -6.83 1.85
N ALA A 78 -3.27 -8.03 1.34
CA ALA A 78 -3.48 -9.22 2.17
C ALA A 78 -2.20 -9.59 2.95
N HIS A 79 -1.05 -9.57 2.27
CA HIS A 79 0.24 -9.87 2.88
C HIS A 79 0.59 -8.89 4.00
N ILE A 80 0.48 -7.58 3.76
CA ILE A 80 0.71 -6.56 4.79
C ILE A 80 -0.27 -6.71 5.96
N LEU A 81 -1.53 -7.07 5.70
CA LEU A 81 -2.50 -7.31 6.76
C LEU A 81 -2.16 -8.54 7.61
N GLU A 82 -1.55 -9.57 7.02
CA GLU A 82 -1.00 -10.72 7.76
C GLU A 82 0.19 -10.28 8.63
N GLU A 83 1.14 -9.52 8.08
CA GLU A 83 2.26 -8.98 8.87
C GLU A 83 1.77 -8.12 10.06
N ILE A 84 0.75 -7.28 9.85
CA ILE A 84 0.13 -6.49 10.91
C ILE A 84 -0.47 -7.40 11.99
N LEU A 85 -1.09 -8.53 11.61
CA LEU A 85 -1.62 -9.49 12.57
C LEU A 85 -0.50 -10.09 13.43
N ASP A 86 0.58 -10.52 12.79
CA ASP A 86 1.70 -11.17 13.46
C ASP A 86 2.40 -10.20 14.42
N VAL A 87 2.79 -9.00 13.97
CA VAL A 87 3.52 -8.05 14.82
C VAL A 87 2.69 -7.49 15.98
N THR A 88 1.35 -7.44 15.82
CA THR A 88 0.46 -7.01 16.90
C THR A 88 0.15 -8.15 17.88
N GLU A 89 0.11 -9.40 17.41
CA GLU A 89 -0.02 -10.59 18.26
C GLU A 89 1.24 -10.80 19.10
N GLU A 90 2.42 -10.74 18.47
CA GLU A 90 3.72 -10.87 19.12
C GLU A 90 4.09 -9.67 20.00
N ARG A 91 3.33 -8.57 19.93
CA ARG A 91 3.64 -7.29 20.58
C ARG A 91 5.03 -6.77 20.21
N SER A 92 5.49 -7.07 19.00
CA SER A 92 6.80 -6.64 18.48
C SER A 92 6.77 -5.20 17.95
N MET A 93 5.56 -4.66 17.69
CA MET A 93 5.35 -3.25 17.33
C MET A 93 4.44 -2.51 18.32
N PRO A 94 4.81 -1.29 18.75
CA PRO A 94 6.09 -0.62 18.48
C PRO A 94 7.29 -1.32 19.12
N PRO A 95 8.52 -1.13 18.60
CA PRO A 95 9.70 -1.83 19.11
C PRO A 95 9.90 -1.59 20.61
N LYS A 96 10.39 -2.60 21.34
CA LYS A 96 10.57 -2.53 22.80
C LYS A 96 11.32 -1.27 23.26
N GLY A 97 12.47 -0.96 22.65
CA GLY A 97 13.23 0.25 22.99
C GLY A 97 12.51 1.56 22.65
N MET A 98 11.52 1.53 21.75
CA MET A 98 10.65 2.68 21.52
C MET A 98 9.65 2.85 22.66
N VAL A 99 9.03 1.76 23.10
CA VAL A 99 8.08 1.77 24.22
C VAL A 99 8.77 2.17 25.53
N GLU A 100 10.01 1.76 25.75
CA GLU A 100 10.79 2.17 26.94
C GLU A 100 11.01 3.69 27.01
N ARG A 101 11.26 4.34 25.86
CA ARG A 101 11.46 5.80 25.80
C ARG A 101 10.16 6.59 25.69
N LYS A 102 9.11 6.00 25.12
CA LYS A 102 7.79 6.59 24.90
C LYS A 102 6.71 5.57 25.28
N PRO A 103 6.45 5.38 26.59
CA PRO A 103 5.49 4.39 27.07
C PRO A 103 4.08 4.60 26.52
N GLU A 104 3.73 5.84 26.20
CA GLU A 104 2.45 6.20 25.59
C GLU A 104 2.24 5.55 24.22
N LEU A 105 3.29 5.11 23.52
CA LEU A 105 3.16 4.42 22.23
C LEU A 105 2.77 2.94 22.38
N LYS A 106 2.86 2.38 23.57
CA LYS A 106 2.50 0.98 23.81
C LYS A 106 1.05 0.73 23.42
N LEU A 107 0.82 -0.29 22.60
CA LEU A 107 -0.53 -0.75 22.30
C LEU A 107 -1.12 -1.49 23.50
N THR A 108 -2.26 -1.01 23.96
CA THR A 108 -3.12 -1.71 24.92
C THR A 108 -3.79 -2.92 24.28
N ASP A 109 -4.29 -3.84 25.10
CA ASP A 109 -4.98 -5.04 24.61
C ASP A 109 -6.21 -4.71 23.76
N LYS A 110 -6.91 -3.63 24.11
CA LYS A 110 -8.06 -3.13 23.35
C LYS A 110 -7.67 -2.59 21.98
N GLU A 111 -6.51 -1.94 21.88
CA GLU A 111 -5.98 -1.41 20.62
C GLU A 111 -5.48 -2.56 19.73
N VAL A 112 -4.78 -3.54 20.30
CA VAL A 112 -4.37 -4.76 19.59
C VAL A 112 -5.59 -5.52 19.07
N ALA A 113 -6.60 -5.76 19.90
CA ALA A 113 -7.84 -6.41 19.46
C ALA A 113 -8.56 -5.60 18.35
N THR A 114 -8.44 -4.28 18.37
CA THR A 114 -9.00 -3.41 17.32
C THR A 114 -8.27 -3.61 15.99
N PHE A 115 -6.92 -3.60 15.99
CA PHE A 115 -6.12 -3.89 14.81
C PHE A 115 -6.39 -5.29 14.28
N GLN A 116 -6.34 -6.31 15.14
CA GLN A 116 -6.52 -7.69 14.72
C GLN A 116 -7.90 -7.94 14.11
N LYS A 117 -8.96 -7.40 14.72
CA LYS A 117 -10.33 -7.54 14.19
C LYS A 117 -10.47 -6.86 12.82
N TRP A 118 -9.90 -5.67 12.66
CA TRP A 118 -9.92 -4.97 11.39
C TRP A 118 -9.09 -5.70 10.33
N ALA A 119 -7.85 -6.07 10.62
CA ALA A 119 -6.95 -6.73 9.68
C ALA A 119 -7.52 -8.08 9.22
N LYS A 120 -8.05 -8.92 10.12
CA LYS A 120 -8.75 -10.17 9.75
C LYS A 120 -9.95 -9.93 8.82
N LYS A 121 -10.75 -8.89 9.09
CA LYS A 121 -11.91 -8.54 8.25
C LYS A 121 -11.48 -8.00 6.89
N MET A 122 -10.42 -7.19 6.86
CA MET A 122 -9.92 -6.57 5.65
C MET A 122 -9.20 -7.57 4.75
N SER A 123 -8.39 -8.47 5.32
CA SER A 123 -7.70 -9.54 4.58
C SER A 123 -8.72 -10.38 3.79
N LYS A 124 -9.80 -10.84 4.45
CA LYS A 124 -10.92 -11.53 3.80
C LYS A 124 -11.64 -10.73 2.72
N ARG A 125 -11.51 -9.40 2.69
CA ARG A 125 -12.15 -8.52 1.71
C ARG A 125 -11.26 -8.27 0.50
N VAL A 126 -9.96 -8.16 0.71
CA VAL A 126 -8.99 -7.89 -0.37
C VAL A 126 -8.53 -9.17 -1.08
N SER A 127 -8.62 -10.33 -0.42
CA SER A 127 -8.34 -11.65 -0.99
C SER A 127 -9.52 -12.31 -1.74
N LYS A 128 -10.68 -11.64 -1.80
CA LYS A 128 -11.84 -12.04 -2.61
C LYS A 128 -11.88 -11.24 -3.89
#